data_AF-A0A8C5LYM9-F1
#
_entry.id   AF-A0A8C5LYM9-F1
#
_cell.length_a   1.000
_cell.length_b   1.000
_cell.length_c   1.000
_cell.angle_alpha   90.00
_cell.angle_beta   90.00
_cell.angle_gamma   90.00
#
_symmetry.space_group_name_H-M   'P 1'
#
loop_
_entity.id
_entity.type
_entity.pdbx_description
1 polymer ?
#
loop_
_entity_poly.entity_id
_entity_poly.type
_entity_poly.pdbx_seq_one_letter_code
_entity_poly.pdbx_strand_id
1 'polypeptide(L)'
;MAGDEPGVTLGQPHLLKQDLASLEVSKLTPLSPEIISRQATINIAGNESCPQPQTSEHLAAIEIMKLKHILILQNKIDLVKESQAKEQYEQILAFVQGTVAEGAPIIPISAQLKYNIEVVCEYIVKKIPVPLRDFISEPRLIVIRSFDVNKPGCEVDDLKGGVAGGSILKGVLKVGQEIEVRPGIVSKDSEGKLMCKPIFSKIVSVC
;
A
#
# COMPACT_ATOMS: atom_id res chain seq x y z
N MET A 1 -5.83 -40.41 -16.13
CA MET A 1 -4.83 -39.64 -16.92
C MET A 1 -5.59 -38.76 -17.89
N ALA A 2 -5.62 -37.47 -17.59
CA ALA A 2 -6.10 -36.30 -18.34
C ALA A 2 -6.41 -35.30 -17.22
N GLY A 3 -5.56 -34.35 -16.84
CA GLY A 3 -4.77 -33.46 -17.68
C GLY A 3 -5.29 -32.06 -17.37
N ASP A 4 -5.00 -31.57 -16.15
CA ASP A 4 -5.31 -30.20 -15.71
C ASP A 4 -4.49 -29.22 -16.57
N GLU A 5 -5.16 -28.40 -17.37
CA GLU A 5 -4.55 -27.22 -17.98
C GLU A 5 -4.64 -26.04 -16.99
N PRO A 6 -3.52 -25.52 -16.47
CA PRO A 6 -3.52 -24.23 -15.81
C PRO A 6 -3.60 -23.14 -16.88
N GLY A 7 -4.64 -22.30 -16.82
CA GLY A 7 -4.80 -21.13 -17.66
C GLY A 7 -3.59 -20.19 -17.54
N VAL A 8 -2.66 -20.32 -18.48
CA VAL A 8 -1.52 -19.41 -18.68
C VAL A 8 -2.07 -18.08 -19.19
N THR A 9 -2.03 -17.05 -18.36
CA THR A 9 -2.26 -15.67 -18.76
C THR A 9 -1.09 -15.19 -19.63
N LEU A 10 -1.28 -15.26 -20.94
CA LEU A 10 -0.41 -14.66 -21.95
C LEU A 10 -0.34 -13.13 -21.76
N GLY A 11 0.83 -12.66 -21.31
CA GLY A 11 1.48 -11.43 -21.75
C GLY A 11 0.71 -10.11 -21.68
N GLN A 12 0.81 -9.40 -20.55
CA GLN A 12 0.63 -7.94 -20.51
C GLN A 12 1.89 -7.29 -19.91
N PRO A 13 2.87 -6.88 -20.72
CA PRO A 13 4.20 -6.44 -20.25
C PRO A 13 4.21 -5.12 -19.47
N HIS A 14 3.09 -4.38 -19.44
CA HIS A 14 2.96 -3.07 -18.77
C HIS A 14 2.33 -3.16 -17.38
N LEU A 15 1.80 -4.32 -16.99
CA LEU A 15 1.35 -4.55 -15.63
C LEU A 15 2.48 -5.22 -14.86
N LEU A 16 2.87 -4.65 -13.72
CA LEU A 16 3.71 -5.33 -12.74
C LEU A 16 2.95 -6.58 -12.27
N LYS A 17 3.21 -7.71 -12.95
CA LYS A 17 2.74 -9.02 -12.52
C LYS A 17 3.53 -9.36 -11.26
N GLN A 18 2.87 -9.25 -10.10
CA GLN A 18 3.48 -9.67 -8.84
C GLN A 18 3.43 -11.21 -8.75
N ASP A 19 4.28 -11.87 -9.53
CA ASP A 19 4.41 -13.32 -9.55
C ASP A 19 5.32 -13.78 -8.40
N LEU A 20 4.80 -14.62 -7.51
CA LEU A 20 5.55 -15.15 -6.37
C LEU A 20 6.68 -16.10 -6.82
N ALA A 21 6.56 -16.71 -8.01
CA ALA A 21 7.56 -17.65 -8.53
C ALA A 21 8.80 -16.96 -9.12
N SER A 22 8.68 -15.71 -9.56
CA SER A 22 9.79 -14.90 -10.11
C SER A 22 10.25 -13.79 -9.17
N LEU A 23 9.76 -13.79 -7.91
CA LEU A 23 10.07 -12.77 -6.94
C LEU A 23 11.43 -13.05 -6.30
N GLU A 24 12.45 -12.27 -6.64
CA GLU A 24 13.75 -12.36 -5.98
C GLU A 24 13.71 -11.66 -4.61
N VAL A 25 13.58 -12.45 -3.54
CA VAL A 25 13.50 -11.95 -2.15
C VAL A 25 14.71 -11.08 -1.78
N SER A 26 15.89 -11.37 -2.32
CA SER A 26 17.13 -10.62 -2.11
C SER A 26 17.13 -9.20 -2.70
N LYS A 27 16.26 -8.92 -3.69
CA LYS A 27 16.13 -7.60 -4.33
C LYS A 27 15.00 -6.75 -3.73
N LEU A 28 14.20 -7.32 -2.84
CA LEU A 28 13.08 -6.63 -2.23
C LEU A 28 13.54 -5.78 -1.05
N THR A 29 12.92 -4.62 -0.88
CA THR A 29 13.07 -3.78 0.30
C THR A 29 11.70 -3.60 0.97
N PRO A 30 11.63 -3.29 2.27
CA PRO A 30 10.37 -2.98 2.93
C PRO A 30 9.55 -1.85 2.27
N LEU A 31 10.21 -1.03 1.43
CA LEU A 31 9.61 0.08 0.69
C LEU A 31 9.22 -0.28 -0.76
N SER A 32 9.50 -1.51 -1.19
CA SER A 32 9.14 -1.97 -2.53
C SER A 32 7.62 -1.94 -2.70
N PRO A 33 7.08 -1.43 -3.82
CA PRO A 33 5.63 -1.36 -4.07
C PRO A 33 4.92 -2.71 -3.88
N GLU A 34 5.62 -3.81 -4.14
CA GLU A 34 5.18 -5.20 -3.92
C GLU A 34 4.87 -5.51 -2.45
N ILE A 35 5.58 -4.86 -1.52
CA ILE A 35 5.45 -5.05 -0.07
C ILE A 35 4.45 -4.05 0.50
N ILE A 36 4.55 -2.76 0.12
CA ILE A 36 3.68 -1.68 0.64
C ILE A 36 2.20 -1.96 0.32
N SER A 37 1.90 -2.52 -0.85
CA SER A 37 0.51 -2.77 -1.25
C SER A 37 -0.14 -3.95 -0.53
N ARG A 38 0.62 -4.74 0.23
CA ARG A 38 0.19 -6.06 0.75
C ARG A 38 -0.05 -6.10 2.25
N GLN A 39 0.49 -5.15 3.02
CA GLN A 39 0.55 -5.27 4.48
C GLN A 39 0.46 -3.94 5.21
N ALA A 40 -0.24 -3.95 6.35
CA ALA A 40 -0.03 -2.96 7.39
C ALA A 40 1.18 -3.36 8.25
N THR A 41 2.22 -2.54 8.20
CA THR A 41 3.42 -2.72 9.01
C THR A 41 3.42 -1.69 10.12
N ILE A 42 3.52 -2.13 11.37
CA ILE A 42 3.63 -1.24 12.53
C ILE A 42 5.11 -1.18 12.91
N ASN A 43 5.73 -0.02 12.73
CA ASN A 43 7.14 0.19 13.06
C ASN A 43 7.24 0.84 14.46
N ILE A 44 7.83 0.13 15.41
CA ILE A 44 8.05 0.58 16.78
C ILE A 44 9.53 0.78 16.99
N ALA A 45 9.92 1.98 17.40
CA ALA A 45 11.31 2.32 17.65
C ALA A 45 11.79 1.67 18.95
N GLY A 46 12.86 0.88 18.88
CA GLY A 46 13.43 0.13 19.98
C GLY A 46 13.91 0.98 21.15
N ASN A 47 14.34 2.21 20.82
CA ASN A 47 14.89 3.19 21.76
C ASN A 47 13.83 4.06 22.44
N GLU A 48 12.54 3.85 22.17
CA GLU A 48 11.44 4.63 22.71
C GLU A 48 10.53 3.75 23.59
N SER A 49 9.89 4.34 24.58
CA SER A 49 8.94 3.63 25.43
C SER A 49 7.69 3.25 24.63
N CYS A 50 7.24 2.00 24.77
CA CYS A 50 5.99 1.51 24.18
C CYS A 50 4.91 1.47 25.27
N PRO A 51 3.64 1.84 24.99
CA PRO A 51 3.11 2.36 23.72
C PRO A 51 3.28 3.87 23.53
N GLN A 52 3.56 4.29 22.29
CA GLN A 52 3.51 5.69 21.86
C GLN A 52 2.10 6.03 21.34
N PRO A 53 1.63 7.30 21.46
CA PRO A 53 0.32 7.72 20.94
C PRO A 53 0.13 7.42 19.45
N GLN A 54 1.18 7.58 18.65
CA GLN A 54 1.18 7.28 17.21
C GLN A 54 0.91 5.80 16.93
N THR A 55 1.52 4.89 17.71
CA THR A 55 1.32 3.44 17.56
C THR A 55 -0.13 3.05 17.82
N SER A 56 -0.77 3.68 18.82
CA SER A 56 -2.19 3.48 19.13
C SER A 56 -3.11 3.99 18.04
N GLU A 57 -2.84 5.17 17.46
CA GLU A 57 -3.61 5.70 16.33
C GLU A 57 -3.51 4.79 15.10
N HIS A 58 -2.30 4.32 14.78
CA HIS A 58 -2.10 3.39 13.67
C HIS A 58 -2.85 2.07 13.89
N LEU A 59 -2.81 1.52 15.11
CA LEU A 59 -3.53 0.29 15.44
C LEU A 59 -5.05 0.46 15.31
N ALA A 60 -5.59 1.58 15.81
CA ALA A 60 -7.02 1.90 15.69
C ALA A 60 -7.45 2.03 14.20
N ALA A 61 -6.62 2.65 13.36
CA ALA A 61 -6.89 2.74 11.93
C ALA A 61 -6.91 1.35 11.26
N ILE A 62 -5.95 0.49 11.62
CA ILE A 62 -5.86 -0.89 11.12
C ILE A 62 -7.10 -1.71 11.52
N GLU A 63 -7.58 -1.53 12.75
CA GLU A 63 -8.79 -2.18 13.26
C GLU A 63 -10.05 -1.75 12.50
N ILE A 64 -10.19 -0.45 12.21
CA ILE A 64 -11.29 0.10 11.39
C ILE A 64 -11.23 -0.45 9.95
N MET A 65 -10.02 -0.52 9.37
CA MET A 65 -9.80 -1.02 8.02
C MET A 65 -9.90 -2.56 7.90
N LYS A 66 -9.96 -3.27 9.03
CA LYS A 66 -10.07 -4.73 9.13
C LYS A 66 -8.98 -5.47 8.36
N LEU A 67 -7.75 -4.97 8.41
CA LEU A 67 -6.61 -5.61 7.76
C LEU A 67 -6.21 -6.86 8.55
N LYS A 68 -6.15 -8.00 7.87
CA LYS A 68 -5.87 -9.31 8.48
C LYS A 68 -4.38 -9.61 8.64
N HIS A 69 -3.55 -9.01 7.79
CA HIS A 69 -2.12 -9.27 7.75
C HIS A 69 -1.37 -8.10 8.38
N ILE A 70 -1.04 -8.23 9.65
CA ILE A 70 -0.30 -7.24 10.43
C ILE A 70 1.09 -7.81 10.74
N LEU A 71 2.12 -6.98 10.62
CA LEU A 71 3.48 -7.29 11.03
C LEU A 71 4.01 -6.15 11.87
N ILE A 72 4.59 -6.49 13.02
CA ILE A 72 5.18 -5.52 13.93
C ILE A 72 6.70 -5.60 13.76
N LEU A 73 7.31 -4.45 13.53
CA LEU A 73 8.75 -4.31 13.39
C LEU A 73 9.29 -3.56 14.59
N GLN A 74 10.17 -4.20 15.35
CA GLN A 74 10.92 -3.54 16.41
C GLN A 74 12.22 -3.02 15.80
N ASN A 75 12.25 -1.74 15.45
CA ASN A 75 13.35 -1.11 14.70
C ASN A 75 14.40 -0.50 15.64
N LYS A 76 15.55 -0.08 15.12
CA LYS A 76 16.66 0.54 15.90
C LYS A 76 17.18 -0.33 17.05
N ILE A 77 17.13 -1.67 16.90
CA ILE A 77 17.66 -2.60 17.90
C ILE A 77 19.17 -2.43 18.13
N ASP A 78 19.87 -1.82 17.17
CA ASP A 78 21.29 -1.49 17.25
C ASP A 78 21.63 -0.45 18.33
N LEU A 79 20.65 0.34 18.78
CA LEU A 79 20.83 1.38 19.79
C LEU A 79 20.49 0.93 21.21
N VAL A 80 19.98 -0.30 21.38
CA VAL A 80 19.48 -0.80 22.67
C VAL A 80 20.15 -2.11 23.07
N LYS A 81 20.21 -2.37 24.38
CA LYS A 81 20.73 -3.64 24.89
C LYS A 81 19.68 -4.74 24.74
N GLU A 82 20.13 -5.99 24.68
CA GLU A 82 19.25 -7.16 24.57
C GLU A 82 18.18 -7.20 25.67
N SER A 83 18.53 -6.83 26.91
CA SER A 83 17.58 -6.78 28.02
C SER A 83 16.47 -5.77 27.80
N GLN A 84 16.80 -4.58 27.29
CA GLN A 84 15.83 -3.54 26.98
C GLN A 84 14.95 -3.93 25.78
N ALA A 85 15.55 -4.58 24.77
CA ALA A 85 14.80 -5.07 23.62
C ALA A 85 13.77 -6.15 24.03
N LYS A 86 14.12 -7.05 24.96
CA LYS A 86 13.20 -8.05 25.52
C LYS A 86 12.09 -7.43 26.36
N GLU A 87 12.43 -6.48 27.23
CA GLU A 87 11.43 -5.77 28.04
C GLU A 87 10.42 -5.04 27.14
N GLN A 88 10.90 -4.37 26.09
CA GLN A 88 10.02 -3.71 25.13
C GLN A 88 9.19 -4.73 24.33
N TYR A 89 9.74 -5.88 23.97
CA TYR A 89 8.99 -6.95 23.31
C TYR A 89 7.80 -7.42 24.17
N GLU A 90 8.00 -7.57 25.47
CA GLU A 90 6.91 -7.90 26.41
C GLU A 90 5.86 -6.78 26.51
N GLN A 91 6.30 -5.50 26.50
CA GLN A 91 5.38 -4.36 26.45
C GLN A 91 4.54 -4.35 25.17
N ILE A 92 5.15 -4.66 24.02
CA ILE A 92 4.45 -4.76 22.74
C ILE A 92 3.42 -5.89 22.79
N LEU A 93 3.78 -7.06 23.33
CA LEU A 93 2.86 -8.19 23.50
C LEU A 93 1.66 -7.82 24.37
N ALA A 94 1.90 -7.15 25.51
CA ALA A 94 0.83 -6.68 26.38
C ALA A 94 -0.06 -5.63 25.71
N PHE A 95 0.52 -4.78 24.85
CA PHE A 95 -0.21 -3.74 24.12
C PHE A 95 -1.11 -4.32 23.02
N VAL A 96 -0.66 -5.35 22.30
CA VAL A 96 -1.45 -5.97 21.22
C VAL A 96 -2.48 -6.97 21.72
N GLN A 97 -2.36 -7.42 22.97
CA GLN A 97 -3.29 -8.36 23.59
C GLN A 97 -4.72 -7.79 23.58
N GLY A 98 -5.68 -8.54 23.03
CA GLY A 98 -7.07 -8.10 22.91
C GLY A 98 -7.37 -7.18 21.71
N THR A 99 -6.42 -7.01 20.79
CA THR A 99 -6.60 -6.18 19.57
C THR A 99 -6.55 -7.04 18.29
N VAL A 100 -6.84 -6.44 17.12
CA VAL A 100 -6.70 -7.12 15.82
C VAL A 100 -5.26 -7.56 15.53
N ALA A 101 -4.27 -6.96 16.20
CA ALA A 101 -2.86 -7.34 16.11
C ALA A 101 -2.46 -8.45 17.09
N GLU A 102 -3.40 -9.06 17.83
CA GLU A 102 -3.09 -10.18 18.71
C GLU A 102 -2.54 -11.37 17.91
N GLY A 103 -1.40 -11.90 18.35
CA GLY A 103 -0.69 -12.96 17.63
C GLY A 103 0.04 -12.49 16.37
N ALA A 104 0.11 -11.19 16.10
CA ALA A 104 0.96 -10.67 15.03
C ALA A 104 2.45 -10.96 15.34
N PRO A 105 3.22 -11.40 14.34
CA PRO A 105 4.66 -11.57 14.48
C PRO A 105 5.34 -10.24 14.83
N ILE A 106 6.32 -10.29 15.73
CA ILE A 106 7.20 -9.17 16.05
C ILE A 106 8.60 -9.54 15.57
N ILE A 107 9.12 -8.78 14.59
CA ILE A 107 10.45 -9.03 14.03
C ILE A 107 11.39 -7.88 14.44
N PRO A 108 12.47 -8.16 15.20
CA PRO A 108 13.48 -7.18 15.52
C PRO A 108 14.36 -6.91 14.29
N ILE A 109 14.48 -5.64 13.91
CA ILE A 109 15.27 -5.20 12.75
C ILE A 109 16.15 -3.99 13.08
N SER A 110 17.22 -3.82 12.33
CA SER A 110 17.93 -2.54 12.24
C SER A 110 17.83 -2.05 10.80
N ALA A 111 16.96 -1.07 10.55
CA ALA A 111 16.83 -0.50 9.22
C ALA A 111 18.12 0.20 8.74
N GLN A 112 18.87 0.81 9.66
CA GLN A 112 20.11 1.53 9.35
C GLN A 112 21.24 0.58 8.95
N LEU A 113 21.41 -0.50 9.71
CA LEU A 113 22.44 -1.51 9.43
C LEU A 113 21.96 -2.63 8.50
N LYS A 114 20.68 -2.58 8.08
CA LYS A 114 19.99 -3.57 7.24
C LYS A 114 19.98 -4.99 7.82
N TYR A 115 20.04 -5.14 9.14
CA TYR A 115 19.91 -6.45 9.79
C TYR A 115 18.46 -6.92 9.83
N ASN A 116 18.27 -8.22 9.63
CA ASN A 116 16.97 -8.94 9.64
C ASN A 116 15.93 -8.45 8.62
N ILE A 117 16.32 -7.62 7.64
CA ILE A 117 15.43 -7.19 6.56
C ILE A 117 15.05 -8.36 5.65
N GLU A 118 15.96 -9.32 5.45
CA GLU A 118 15.70 -10.53 4.67
C GLU A 118 14.58 -11.37 5.30
N VAL A 119 14.58 -11.51 6.63
CA VAL A 119 13.54 -12.24 7.37
C VAL A 119 12.17 -11.58 7.22
N VAL A 120 12.13 -10.24 7.24
CA VAL A 120 10.91 -9.47 6.97
C VAL A 120 10.40 -9.74 5.55
N CYS A 121 11.27 -9.68 4.55
CA CYS A 121 10.90 -9.94 3.16
C CYS A 121 10.40 -11.37 2.98
N GLU A 122 11.10 -12.35 3.55
CA GLU A 122 10.70 -13.76 3.53
C GLU A 122 9.32 -13.95 4.18
N TYR A 123 9.09 -13.32 5.34
CA TYR A 123 7.82 -13.38 6.04
C TYR A 123 6.68 -12.85 5.17
N ILE A 124 6.85 -11.66 4.58
CA ILE A 124 5.84 -11.03 3.72
C ILE A 124 5.49 -11.93 2.53
N VAL A 125 6.52 -12.47 1.86
CA VAL A 125 6.34 -13.30 0.66
C VAL A 125 5.66 -14.63 0.98
N LYS A 126 6.00 -15.26 2.12
CA LYS A 126 5.48 -16.58 2.48
C LYS A 126 4.11 -16.53 3.17
N LYS A 127 3.85 -15.51 4.00
CA LYS A 127 2.65 -15.46 4.85
C LYS A 127 1.52 -14.62 4.30
N ILE A 128 1.81 -13.69 3.37
CA ILE A 128 0.81 -12.78 2.84
C ILE A 128 0.51 -13.18 1.40
N PRO A 129 -0.64 -13.85 1.15
CA PRO A 129 -1.02 -14.20 -0.21
C PRO A 129 -1.31 -12.92 -1.01
N VAL A 130 -1.08 -12.98 -2.32
CA VAL A 130 -1.51 -11.92 -3.21
C VAL A 130 -3.04 -11.87 -3.17
N PRO A 131 -3.65 -10.72 -2.85
CA PRO A 131 -5.10 -10.63 -2.87
C PRO A 131 -5.59 -10.92 -4.29
N LEU A 132 -6.68 -11.69 -4.39
CA LEU A 132 -7.34 -11.93 -5.67
C LEU A 132 -7.79 -10.59 -6.24
N ARG A 133 -7.26 -10.24 -7.42
CA ARG A 133 -7.62 -9.02 -8.13
C ARG A 133 -8.64 -9.37 -9.19
N ASP A 134 -9.71 -8.59 -9.22
CA ASP A 134 -10.70 -8.66 -10.28
C ASP A 134 -10.24 -7.80 -11.46
N PHE A 135 -9.88 -8.44 -12.56
CA PHE A 135 -9.44 -7.79 -13.80
C PHE A 135 -10.56 -7.63 -14.83
N ILE A 136 -11.73 -8.22 -14.58
CA ILE A 136 -12.85 -8.31 -15.54
C ILE A 136 -13.87 -7.20 -15.27
N SER A 137 -14.14 -6.92 -13.98
CA SER A 137 -15.06 -5.85 -13.60
C SER A 137 -14.67 -4.48 -14.16
N GLU A 138 -15.67 -3.60 -14.23
CA GLU A 138 -15.45 -2.20 -14.59
C GLU A 138 -14.39 -1.54 -13.69
N PRO A 139 -13.41 -0.84 -14.31
CA PRO A 139 -12.31 -0.28 -13.57
C PRO A 139 -12.74 0.82 -12.61
N ARG A 140 -12.27 0.75 -11.37
CA ARG A 140 -12.47 1.80 -10.37
C ARG A 140 -11.14 2.16 -9.73
N LEU A 141 -10.75 3.42 -9.89
CA LEU A 141 -9.57 4.00 -9.28
C LEU A 141 -10.01 5.01 -8.21
N ILE A 142 -9.47 4.87 -7.01
CA ILE A 142 -9.60 5.89 -5.95
C ILE A 142 -8.42 6.85 -6.10
N VAL A 143 -8.73 8.09 -6.44
CA VAL A 143 -7.74 9.18 -6.49
C VAL A 143 -7.44 9.62 -5.06
N ILE A 144 -6.17 9.54 -4.65
CA ILE A 144 -5.70 9.99 -3.34
C ILE A 144 -4.79 11.22 -3.44
N ARG A 145 -4.23 11.47 -4.63
CA ARG A 145 -3.35 12.60 -4.92
C ARG A 145 -3.61 13.12 -6.32
N SER A 146 -3.38 14.41 -6.52
CA SER A 146 -3.39 15.04 -7.83
C SER A 146 -2.13 15.88 -7.98
N PHE A 147 -1.60 15.92 -9.20
CA PHE A 147 -0.38 16.63 -9.53
C PHE A 147 -0.56 17.39 -10.83
N ASP A 148 0.09 18.54 -10.89
CA ASP A 148 0.36 19.23 -12.14
C ASP A 148 1.81 18.94 -12.55
N VAL A 149 2.00 18.49 -13.78
CA VAL A 149 3.31 18.20 -14.36
C VAL A 149 3.88 19.38 -15.17
N ASN A 150 3.11 20.46 -15.29
CA ASN A 150 3.50 21.66 -16.01
C ASN A 150 4.51 22.47 -15.19
N LYS A 151 5.63 22.83 -15.82
CA LYS A 151 6.67 23.64 -15.18
C LYS A 151 6.30 25.12 -15.22
N PRO A 152 6.73 25.94 -14.24
CA PRO A 152 6.58 27.38 -14.31
C PRO A 152 7.22 27.95 -15.58
N GLY A 153 6.50 28.81 -16.31
CA GLY A 153 6.97 29.40 -17.57
C GLY A 153 6.73 28.53 -18.81
N CYS A 154 5.92 27.47 -18.71
CA CYS A 154 5.43 26.73 -19.88
C CYS A 154 4.49 27.60 -20.72
N GLU A 155 4.72 27.62 -22.03
CA GLU A 155 3.79 28.23 -22.98
C GLU A 155 2.45 27.47 -22.99
N VAL A 156 1.38 28.16 -23.36
CA VAL A 156 0.02 27.61 -23.33
C VAL A 156 -0.13 26.41 -24.25
N ASP A 157 0.58 26.40 -25.38
CA ASP A 157 0.54 25.33 -26.39
C ASP A 157 1.19 24.01 -25.91
N ASP A 158 2.10 24.10 -24.93
CA ASP A 158 2.86 22.95 -24.41
C ASP A 158 2.26 22.38 -23.11
N LEU A 159 1.14 22.92 -22.64
CA LEU A 159 0.48 22.48 -21.42
C LEU A 159 0.04 21.02 -21.50
N LYS A 160 0.47 20.24 -20.51
CA LYS A 160 0.07 18.84 -20.30
C LYS A 160 -1.14 18.75 -19.39
N GLY A 161 -1.91 17.69 -19.57
CA GLY A 161 -3.03 17.37 -18.69
C GLY A 161 -2.61 17.06 -17.25
N GLY A 162 -3.56 17.22 -16.32
CA GLY A 162 -3.35 16.90 -14.90
C GLY A 162 -3.15 15.41 -14.67
N VAL A 163 -2.40 15.08 -13.62
CA VAL A 163 -2.09 13.70 -13.23
C VAL A 163 -2.84 13.34 -11.96
N ALA A 164 -3.61 12.25 -11.99
CA ALA A 164 -4.29 11.69 -10.84
C ALA A 164 -3.53 10.47 -10.32
N GLY A 165 -3.01 10.57 -9.09
CA GLY A 165 -2.36 9.49 -8.37
C GLY A 165 -3.35 8.75 -7.48
N GLY A 166 -3.47 7.44 -7.68
CA GLY A 166 -4.50 6.64 -7.03
C GLY A 166 -4.17 5.15 -6.96
N SER A 167 -5.08 4.42 -6.32
CA SER A 167 -5.05 2.95 -6.28
C SER A 167 -6.25 2.40 -7.03
N ILE A 168 -6.00 1.43 -7.92
CA ILE A 168 -7.06 0.70 -8.62
C ILE A 168 -7.61 -0.37 -7.69
N LEU A 169 -8.91 -0.30 -7.40
CA LEU A 169 -9.60 -1.30 -6.57
C LEU A 169 -9.98 -2.55 -7.37
N LYS A 170 -10.45 -2.35 -8.60
CA LYS A 170 -10.90 -3.41 -9.50
C LYS A 170 -10.80 -2.96 -10.94
N GLY A 171 -10.81 -3.92 -11.86
CA GLY A 171 -10.71 -3.74 -13.30
C GLY A 171 -9.33 -3.32 -13.77
N VAL A 172 -9.22 -3.09 -15.08
CA VAL A 172 -7.99 -2.65 -15.74
C VAL A 172 -8.27 -1.38 -16.51
N LEU A 173 -7.49 -0.33 -16.24
CA LEU A 173 -7.50 0.90 -17.02
C LEU A 173 -6.53 0.79 -18.20
N LYS A 174 -6.94 1.26 -19.36
CA LYS A 174 -6.12 1.27 -20.58
C LYS A 174 -5.89 2.70 -21.07
N VAL A 175 -4.73 2.93 -21.67
CA VAL A 175 -4.44 4.20 -22.36
C VAL A 175 -5.46 4.41 -23.48
N GLY A 176 -5.98 5.63 -23.59
CA GLY A 176 -7.03 5.99 -24.52
C GLY A 176 -8.46 5.71 -24.05
N GLN A 177 -8.64 5.08 -22.89
CA GLN A 177 -9.97 4.88 -22.31
C GLN A 177 -10.55 6.20 -21.78
N GLU A 178 -11.83 6.40 -22.03
CA GLU A 178 -12.60 7.49 -21.40
C GLU A 178 -12.99 7.12 -19.98
N ILE A 179 -12.81 8.06 -19.07
CA ILE A 179 -13.06 7.91 -17.65
C ILE A 179 -13.96 9.03 -17.14
N GLU A 180 -14.73 8.73 -16.11
CA GLU A 180 -15.55 9.68 -15.39
C GLU A 180 -14.98 9.86 -13.97
N VAL A 181 -14.64 11.10 -13.62
CA VAL A 181 -14.21 11.46 -12.28
C VAL A 181 -15.42 11.92 -11.47
N ARG A 182 -15.72 11.19 -10.40
CA ARG A 182 -16.75 11.51 -9.41
C ARG A 182 -16.12 11.87 -8.07
N PRO A 183 -16.66 12.87 -7.32
CA PRO A 183 -17.91 13.60 -7.57
C PRO A 183 -17.82 14.67 -8.66
N GLY A 184 -16.62 14.96 -9.17
CA GLY A 184 -16.40 15.99 -10.19
C GLY A 184 -16.44 17.40 -9.60
N ILE A 185 -17.02 18.35 -10.34
CA ILE A 185 -17.15 19.75 -9.91
C ILE A 185 -18.36 19.88 -9.01
N VAL A 186 -18.12 20.24 -7.75
CA VAL A 186 -19.18 20.53 -6.78
C VAL A 186 -19.45 22.03 -6.78
N SER A 187 -20.67 22.42 -7.14
CA SER A 187 -21.16 23.80 -7.13
C SER A 187 -22.40 23.90 -6.26
N LYS A 188 -22.66 25.08 -5.69
CA LYS A 188 -23.94 25.38 -5.04
C LYS A 188 -24.78 26.20 -5.99
N ASP A 189 -26.04 25.80 -6.16
CA ASP A 189 -27.02 26.63 -6.87
C ASP A 189 -27.41 27.86 -6.03
N SER A 190 -28.11 28.80 -6.65
CA SER A 190 -28.63 30.02 -6.03
C SER A 190 -29.54 29.72 -4.82
N GLU A 191 -30.14 28.54 -4.78
CA GLU A 191 -30.99 28.03 -3.70
C GLU A 191 -30.21 27.23 -2.62
N GLY A 192 -28.87 27.22 -2.67
CA GLY A 192 -28.02 26.52 -1.71
C GLY A 192 -27.92 25.00 -1.90
N LYS A 193 -28.59 24.44 -2.92
CA LYS A 193 -28.54 23.01 -3.26
C LYS A 193 -27.20 22.65 -3.89
N LEU A 194 -26.58 21.59 -3.40
CA LEU A 194 -25.33 21.06 -3.94
C LEU A 194 -25.59 20.37 -5.29
N MET A 195 -24.97 20.88 -6.35
CA MET A 195 -24.92 20.26 -7.67
C MET A 195 -23.52 19.73 -7.94
N CYS A 196 -23.40 18.42 -8.15
CA CYS A 196 -22.16 17.75 -8.53
C CYS A 196 -22.22 17.39 -10.02
N LYS A 197 -21.30 17.95 -10.82
CA LYS A 197 -21.16 17.62 -12.24
C LYS A 197 -19.93 16.74 -12.45
N PRO A 198 -20.07 15.51 -12.96
CA PRO A 198 -18.92 14.65 -13.22
C PRO A 198 -18.00 15.26 -14.29
N ILE A 199 -16.72 14.93 -14.19
CA ILE A 199 -15.71 15.34 -15.18
C ILE A 199 -15.40 14.14 -16.05
N PHE A 200 -15.57 14.28 -17.36
CA PHE A 200 -15.14 13.28 -18.33
C PHE A 200 -13.75 13.62 -18.83
N SER A 201 -12.87 12.62 -18.86
CA SER A 201 -11.50 12.77 -19.33
C SER A 201 -11.05 11.50 -20.04
N LYS A 202 -9.89 11.57 -20.71
CA LYS A 202 -9.29 10.44 -21.43
C LYS A 202 -7.91 10.16 -20.86
N ILE A 203 -7.60 8.89 -20.65
CA ILE A 203 -6.28 8.47 -20.16
C ILE A 203 -5.25 8.69 -21.26
N VAL A 204 -4.35 9.66 -21.05
CA VAL A 204 -3.25 9.96 -21.99
C VAL A 204 -2.07 9.02 -21.77
N SER A 205 -1.76 8.71 -20.51
CA SER A 205 -0.65 7.82 -20.14
C SER A 205 -0.94 7.15 -18.79
N VAL A 206 -0.28 6.02 -18.56
CA VAL A 206 -0.24 5.32 -17.27
C VAL A 206 1.23 5.08 -16.94
N CYS A 207 1.64 5.45 -15.72
CA CYS A 207 3.00 5.30 -15.21
C CYS A 207 3.07 4.19 -14.18
#